data_AF-A0ABD3Q2N5-F1
#
_entry.id   AF-A0ABD3Q2N5-F1
#
_cell.length_a   1.000
_cell.length_b   1.000
_cell.length_c   1.000
_cell.angle_alpha   90.00
_cell.angle_beta   90.00
_cell.angle_gamma   90.00
#
_symmetry.space_group_name_H-M   'P 1'
#
loop_
_entity.id
_entity.type
_entity.pdbx_description
1 polymer ?
#
loop_
_entity_poly.entity_id
_entity_poly.type
_entity_poly.pdbx_seq_one_letter_code
_entity_poly.pdbx_strand_id
1 'polypeptide(L)'
;MVDYSKWDRMDFSDSDNDKDAESHHAPRVTSLSSPGRVTIGTDGSVEIGQSALPPNNSRVTADVSSVSKSEKAHDLHLSTEENAKKKQRLLQWQTNLTHNGGQHHTTIQTEENTEITLPIYWSQDRYAITFRLGFPPLLFPSKSIRVRVTGALNYKDRFSAVGSGAMSGYKAGDGQDDSAFGAIEIVSLATDKSETLLLSGKLPRPVYLNQGEDEIGFDIEDNIAADIESNNTKFVTIVLPKAVPMEGMIIWWERPLLGFPTIDVSLINDRNNSMERVMSVEEYNASMDRKQSAKTKGESSKKEAFAKAWRDAHEKFREKVKTREPQDINVDD
;
A
#
# COMPACT_ATOMS: atom_id res chain seq x y z
N MET A 1 23.78 9.30 20.95
CA MET A 1 22.84 10.43 20.87
C MET A 1 23.15 11.14 19.57
N VAL A 2 22.25 11.09 18.58
CA VAL A 2 22.47 11.70 17.26
C VAL A 2 22.28 13.20 17.42
N ASP A 3 23.27 13.96 17.00
CA ASP A 3 23.28 15.42 17.07
C ASP A 3 22.51 16.00 15.89
N TYR A 4 21.34 16.57 16.18
CA TYR A 4 20.46 17.21 15.20
C TYR A 4 20.74 18.71 15.01
N SER A 5 21.76 19.27 15.68
CA SER A 5 22.11 20.71 15.59
C SER A 5 22.52 21.19 14.19
N LYS A 6 22.78 20.27 13.26
CA LYS A 6 23.04 20.60 11.84
C LYS A 6 21.79 20.96 11.05
N TRP A 7 20.61 20.49 11.47
CA TRP A 7 19.35 20.81 10.80
C TRP A 7 18.75 22.12 11.28
N ASP A 8 19.15 22.56 12.47
CA ASP A 8 18.71 23.80 13.13
C ASP A 8 19.40 25.07 12.60
N ARG A 9 20.14 24.96 11.49
CA ARG A 9 20.81 26.09 10.82
C ARG A 9 20.28 26.40 9.43
N MET A 10 19.16 25.77 9.01
CA MET A 10 18.45 26.21 7.82
C MET A 10 17.48 27.33 8.18
N ASP A 11 18.02 28.53 8.40
CA ASP A 11 17.24 29.76 8.37
C ASP A 11 16.82 30.02 6.92
N PHE A 12 15.60 29.64 6.58
CA PHE A 12 14.92 30.10 5.36
C PHE A 12 14.40 31.52 5.61
N SER A 13 15.31 32.46 5.85
CA SER A 13 14.97 33.87 5.77
C SER A 13 14.74 34.20 4.30
N ASP A 14 13.47 34.28 3.90
CA ASP A 14 13.03 34.83 2.62
C ASP A 14 13.63 36.24 2.49
N SER A 15 14.68 36.34 1.69
CA SER A 15 15.36 37.59 1.38
C SER A 15 14.54 38.35 0.35
N ASP A 16 13.40 38.87 0.79
CA ASP A 16 12.54 39.78 0.04
C ASP A 16 13.21 41.17 -0.02
N ASN A 17 14.18 41.33 -0.91
CA ASN A 17 14.63 42.65 -1.31
C ASN A 17 15.32 42.62 -2.67
N ASP A 18 14.53 42.66 -3.75
CA ASP A 18 14.93 43.36 -4.98
C ASP A 18 13.67 43.84 -5.70
N LYS A 19 13.42 45.14 -5.54
CA LYS A 19 12.60 45.93 -6.46
C LYS A 19 13.47 46.20 -7.68
N ASP A 20 13.13 45.57 -8.79
CA ASP A 20 12.89 46.21 -10.08
C ASP A 20 13.12 45.23 -11.25
N ALA A 21 12.14 45.25 -12.15
CA ALA A 21 12.19 44.82 -13.54
C ALA A 21 12.33 43.31 -13.87
N GLU A 22 11.18 42.78 -14.31
CA GLU A 22 11.02 41.88 -15.46
C GLU A 22 11.09 40.35 -15.26
N SER A 23 9.90 39.78 -15.46
CA SER A 23 9.58 38.40 -15.89
C SER A 23 9.60 37.30 -14.82
N HIS A 24 8.46 37.22 -14.13
CA HIS A 24 7.93 36.02 -13.49
C HIS A 24 8.00 34.80 -14.42
N HIS A 25 8.97 33.91 -14.22
CA HIS A 25 8.85 32.50 -14.62
C HIS A 25 8.20 31.71 -13.49
N ALA A 26 6.94 32.04 -13.20
CA ALA A 26 6.07 31.11 -12.51
C ALA A 26 6.00 29.82 -13.35
N PRO A 27 6.09 28.63 -12.73
CA PRO A 27 5.99 27.37 -13.45
C PRO A 27 4.67 27.33 -14.24
N ARG A 28 4.79 27.27 -15.57
CA ARG A 28 3.64 27.31 -16.47
C ARG A 28 3.01 25.93 -16.52
N VAL A 29 1.95 25.72 -15.75
CA VAL A 29 1.17 24.48 -15.77
C VAL A 29 0.27 24.50 -17.00
N THR A 30 0.54 23.64 -17.98
CA THR A 30 -0.33 23.42 -19.13
C THR A 30 -1.24 22.23 -18.86
N SER A 31 -2.56 22.48 -18.78
CA SER A 31 -3.56 21.40 -18.71
C SER A 31 -3.85 20.87 -20.11
N LEU A 32 -3.85 19.54 -20.29
CA LEU A 32 -4.30 18.90 -21.53
C LEU A 32 -5.81 18.69 -21.48
N SER A 33 -6.52 19.11 -22.53
CA SER A 33 -7.99 18.95 -22.65
C SER A 33 -8.42 17.56 -23.15
N SER A 34 -7.47 16.72 -23.59
CA SER A 34 -7.72 15.37 -24.07
C SER A 34 -6.60 14.42 -23.65
N PRO A 35 -6.89 13.10 -23.53
CA PRO A 35 -5.88 12.09 -23.23
C PRO A 35 -4.79 12.09 -24.32
N GLY A 36 -3.55 12.40 -23.95
CA GLY A 36 -2.42 12.51 -24.86
C GLY A 36 -1.16 11.85 -24.29
N ARG A 37 -0.20 11.56 -25.17
CA ARG A 37 1.12 11.07 -24.78
C ARG A 37 2.09 12.24 -24.79
N VAL A 38 2.79 12.44 -23.67
CA VAL A 38 3.89 13.41 -23.57
C VAL A 38 5.21 12.64 -23.64
N THR A 39 6.06 13.00 -24.60
CA THR A 39 7.41 12.45 -24.73
C THR A 39 8.41 13.57 -24.45
N ILE A 40 9.32 13.34 -23.52
CA ILE A 40 10.40 14.28 -23.20
C ILE A 40 11.68 13.75 -23.84
N GLY A 41 12.24 14.49 -24.79
CA GLY A 41 13.49 14.17 -25.47
C GLY A 41 14.70 14.30 -24.54
N THR A 42 15.82 13.66 -24.91
CA THR A 42 17.08 13.74 -24.17
C THR A 42 17.72 15.13 -24.19
N ASP A 43 17.26 16.00 -25.10
CA ASP A 43 17.61 17.41 -25.24
C ASP A 43 16.70 18.34 -24.41
N GLY A 44 15.73 17.79 -23.69
CA GLY A 44 14.75 18.56 -22.93
C GLY A 44 13.57 19.09 -23.76
N SER A 45 13.44 18.69 -25.03
CA SER A 45 12.25 18.99 -25.84
C SER A 45 11.03 18.22 -25.30
N VAL A 46 9.84 18.83 -25.37
CA VAL A 46 8.58 18.20 -24.96
C VAL A 46 7.67 18.09 -26.18
N GLU A 47 7.41 16.87 -26.64
CA GLU A 47 6.46 16.57 -27.70
C GLU A 47 5.16 16.02 -27.13
N ILE A 48 4.03 16.66 -27.47
CA ILE A 48 2.69 16.24 -27.05
C ILE A 48 2.00 15.58 -28.25
N GLY A 49 2.03 14.25 -28.28
CA GLY A 49 1.36 13.44 -29.30
C GLY A 49 -0.08 13.14 -28.92
N GLN A 50 -1.03 13.29 -29.85
CA GLN A 50 -2.39 12.80 -29.66
C GLN A 50 -2.36 11.27 -29.59
N SER A 51 -2.95 10.70 -28.54
CA SER A 51 -3.06 9.25 -28.40
C SER A 51 -4.09 8.74 -29.42
N ALA A 52 -3.62 8.30 -30.58
CA ALA A 52 -4.44 7.56 -31.53
C ALA A 52 -4.67 6.15 -30.96
N LEU A 53 -5.61 6.02 -30.02
CA LEU A 53 -6.23 4.74 -29.77
C LEU A 53 -6.89 4.28 -31.09
N PRO A 54 -6.70 3.02 -31.50
CA PRO A 54 -7.33 2.51 -32.72
C PRO A 54 -8.86 2.66 -32.61
N PRO A 55 -9.55 3.09 -33.67
CA PRO A 55 -11.00 3.25 -33.64
C PRO A 55 -11.65 1.90 -33.35
N ASN A 56 -12.37 1.85 -32.22
CA ASN A 56 -13.16 0.70 -31.80
C ASN A 56 -14.34 0.57 -32.78
N ASN A 57 -14.21 -0.33 -33.75
CA ASN A 57 -15.10 -0.45 -34.89
C ASN A 57 -16.38 -1.19 -34.47
N SER A 58 -17.42 -0.43 -34.11
CA SER A 58 -18.75 -0.97 -33.86
C SER A 58 -19.44 -1.36 -35.18
N ARG A 59 -19.54 -2.67 -35.39
CA ARG A 59 -20.73 -3.41 -35.87
C ARG A 59 -21.38 -2.92 -37.18
N VAL A 60 -20.98 -3.54 -38.28
CA VAL A 60 -21.80 -3.65 -39.50
C VAL A 60 -21.90 -5.12 -39.89
N THR A 61 -23.14 -5.53 -40.18
CA THR A 61 -23.58 -6.85 -40.62
C THR A 61 -23.19 -7.16 -42.08
N ALA A 62 -23.15 -8.46 -42.37
CA ALA A 62 -23.17 -9.13 -43.69
C ALA A 62 -21.81 -9.58 -44.28
N ASP A 63 -21.63 -10.90 -44.18
CA ASP A 63 -21.48 -11.84 -45.31
C ASP A 63 -20.21 -11.84 -46.19
N VAL A 64 -19.81 -13.08 -46.53
CA VAL A 64 -18.94 -13.51 -47.65
C VAL A 64 -17.41 -13.65 -47.42
N SER A 65 -17.00 -14.92 -47.50
CA SER A 65 -15.76 -15.50 -48.10
C SER A 65 -14.43 -15.58 -47.34
N SER A 66 -14.17 -16.81 -46.88
CA SER A 66 -13.00 -17.65 -47.21
C SER A 66 -11.71 -16.97 -47.69
N VAL A 67 -10.72 -16.83 -46.79
CA VAL A 67 -9.29 -16.87 -47.13
C VAL A 67 -8.54 -17.63 -46.05
N SER A 68 -8.07 -18.81 -46.43
CA SER A 68 -7.12 -19.66 -45.73
C SER A 68 -5.80 -18.91 -45.53
N LYS A 69 -5.37 -18.70 -44.28
CA LYS A 69 -4.05 -18.14 -43.97
C LYS A 69 -3.40 -18.88 -42.81
N SER A 70 -2.19 -19.34 -43.13
CA SER A 70 -1.30 -20.25 -42.42
C SER A 70 -1.24 -20.10 -40.90
N GLU A 71 -1.47 -21.22 -40.22
CA GLU A 71 -1.08 -21.50 -38.85
C GLU A 71 0.44 -21.31 -38.68
N LYS A 72 0.85 -20.28 -37.96
CA LYS A 72 2.19 -20.18 -37.39
C LYS A 72 2.12 -20.60 -35.92
N ALA A 73 2.48 -21.85 -35.67
CA ALA A 73 2.58 -22.49 -34.36
C ALA A 73 3.85 -22.05 -33.59
N HIS A 74 3.95 -20.76 -33.25
CA HIS A 74 5.07 -20.21 -32.48
C HIS A 74 4.56 -19.29 -31.37
N ASP A 75 3.87 -19.81 -30.34
CA ASP A 75 3.67 -19.01 -29.11
C ASP A 75 3.26 -19.78 -27.83
N LEU A 76 3.70 -21.04 -27.67
CA LEU A 76 3.26 -21.88 -26.53
C LEU A 76 4.24 -22.00 -25.35
N HIS A 77 5.41 -21.35 -25.40
CA HIS A 77 6.47 -21.60 -24.40
C HIS A 77 6.72 -20.46 -23.37
N LEU A 78 6.06 -19.31 -23.51
CA LEU A 78 6.19 -18.19 -22.57
C LEU A 78 5.18 -18.21 -21.40
N SER A 79 4.19 -19.10 -21.43
CA SER A 79 3.08 -19.09 -20.45
C SER A 79 3.43 -19.70 -19.08
N THR A 80 4.43 -20.59 -18.99
CA THR A 80 4.69 -21.35 -17.75
C THR A 80 5.33 -20.49 -16.64
N GLU A 81 6.29 -19.63 -16.98
CA GLU A 81 6.97 -18.77 -15.98
C GLU A 81 6.07 -17.66 -15.45
N GLU A 82 5.27 -17.03 -16.32
CA GLU A 82 4.33 -15.98 -15.91
C GLU A 82 3.25 -16.53 -14.97
N ASN A 83 2.74 -17.73 -15.26
CA ASN A 83 1.77 -18.40 -14.40
C ASN A 83 2.36 -18.73 -13.02
N ALA A 84 3.63 -19.14 -12.95
CA ALA A 84 4.30 -19.40 -11.68
C ALA A 84 4.46 -18.11 -10.85
N LYS A 85 4.90 -17.00 -11.47
CA LYS A 85 5.01 -15.69 -10.81
C LYS A 85 3.66 -15.16 -10.33
N LYS A 86 2.60 -15.32 -11.14
CA LYS A 86 1.22 -14.96 -10.75
C LYS A 86 0.74 -15.75 -9.54
N LYS A 87 0.93 -17.08 -9.53
CA LYS A 87 0.60 -17.94 -8.39
C LYS A 87 1.36 -17.55 -7.12
N GLN A 88 2.65 -17.23 -7.24
CA GLN A 88 3.46 -16.78 -6.09
C GLN A 88 2.95 -15.45 -5.53
N ARG A 89 2.64 -14.47 -6.39
CA ARG A 89 2.06 -13.20 -5.98
C ARG A 89 0.70 -13.37 -5.29
N LEU A 90 -0.14 -14.25 -5.83
CA LEU A 90 -1.44 -14.58 -5.24
C LEU A 90 -1.29 -15.17 -3.83
N LEU A 91 -0.39 -16.14 -3.66
CA LEU A 91 -0.12 -16.75 -2.36
C LEU A 91 0.41 -15.72 -1.34
N GLN A 92 1.33 -14.85 -1.78
CA GLN A 92 1.86 -13.78 -0.95
C GLN A 92 0.75 -12.79 -0.56
N TRP A 93 -0.11 -12.41 -1.50
CA TRP A 93 -1.24 -11.53 -1.23
C TRP A 93 -2.23 -12.16 -0.24
N GLN A 94 -2.60 -13.43 -0.40
CA GLN A 94 -3.46 -14.16 0.54
C GLN A 94 -2.85 -14.25 1.95
N THR A 95 -1.54 -14.47 2.04
CA THR A 95 -0.82 -14.48 3.32
C THR A 95 -0.88 -13.10 3.98
N ASN A 96 -0.73 -12.04 3.20
CA ASN A 96 -0.78 -10.67 3.71
C ASN A 96 -2.18 -10.26 4.20
N LEU A 97 -3.25 -10.77 3.60
CA LEU A 97 -4.63 -10.48 4.02
C LEU A 97 -4.90 -10.86 5.48
N THR A 98 -4.23 -11.89 5.97
CA THR A 98 -4.45 -12.49 7.30
C THR A 98 -3.21 -12.45 8.18
N HIS A 99 -2.21 -11.62 7.84
CA HIS A 99 -0.96 -11.51 8.60
C HIS A 99 -1.24 -11.12 10.06
N ASN A 100 -0.90 -12.02 11.00
CA ASN A 100 -1.21 -11.93 12.43
C ASN A 100 -2.69 -11.69 12.77
N GLY A 101 -3.60 -12.04 11.85
CA GLY A 101 -5.03 -11.83 11.99
C GLY A 101 -5.81 -13.07 11.60
N GLY A 102 -6.87 -12.89 10.82
CA GLY A 102 -7.74 -14.00 10.44
C GLY A 102 -8.74 -13.64 9.37
N GLN A 103 -9.62 -14.59 9.09
CA GLN A 103 -10.69 -14.45 8.10
C GLN A 103 -12.05 -14.76 8.73
N HIS A 104 -13.08 -14.11 8.22
CA HIS A 104 -14.47 -14.31 8.62
C HIS A 104 -15.38 -14.09 7.39
N HIS A 105 -16.67 -14.37 7.54
CA HIS A 105 -17.65 -14.08 6.51
C HIS A 105 -18.84 -13.41 7.18
N THR A 106 -19.40 -12.40 6.53
CA THR A 106 -20.67 -11.80 6.95
C THR A 106 -21.70 -12.07 5.88
N THR A 107 -22.95 -12.25 6.31
CA THR A 107 -24.04 -12.46 5.38
C THR A 107 -24.99 -11.27 5.45
N ILE A 108 -25.33 -10.72 4.29
CA ILE A 108 -26.21 -9.56 4.17
C ILE A 108 -27.40 -9.90 3.29
N GLN A 109 -28.52 -9.24 3.55
CA GLN A 109 -29.70 -9.28 2.70
C GLN A 109 -29.74 -8.02 1.83
N THR A 110 -29.89 -8.19 0.52
CA THR A 110 -30.09 -7.09 -0.42
C THR A 110 -31.55 -6.62 -0.43
N GLU A 111 -31.82 -5.47 -1.06
CA GLU A 111 -33.18 -4.97 -1.27
C GLU A 111 -34.08 -5.96 -2.03
N GLU A 112 -33.48 -6.80 -2.87
CA GLU A 112 -34.15 -7.89 -3.60
C GLU A 112 -34.38 -9.15 -2.74
N ASN A 113 -34.13 -9.05 -1.42
CA ASN A 113 -34.20 -10.17 -0.48
C ASN A 113 -33.26 -11.34 -0.87
N THR A 114 -32.17 -11.03 -1.56
CA THR A 114 -31.14 -12.01 -1.91
C THR A 114 -30.07 -12.00 -0.83
N GLU A 115 -29.71 -13.18 -0.34
CA GLU A 115 -28.69 -13.36 0.68
C GLU A 115 -27.31 -13.47 0.02
N ILE A 116 -26.38 -12.60 0.42
CA ILE A 116 -25.01 -12.55 -0.13
C ILE A 116 -24.01 -12.70 1.00
N THR A 117 -23.08 -13.63 0.83
CA THR A 117 -21.95 -13.82 1.74
C THR A 117 -20.76 -12.98 1.28
N LEU A 118 -20.29 -12.08 2.14
CA LEU A 118 -19.15 -11.22 1.91
C LEU A 118 -17.94 -11.72 2.73
N PRO A 119 -16.79 -11.97 2.08
CA PRO A 119 -15.58 -12.38 2.79
C PRO A 119 -14.97 -11.18 3.53
N ILE A 120 -14.51 -11.44 4.75
CA ILE A 120 -13.81 -10.48 5.60
C ILE A 120 -12.43 -11.01 5.90
N TYR A 121 -11.43 -10.16 5.73
CA TYR A 121 -10.06 -10.43 6.14
C TYR A 121 -9.61 -9.35 7.09
N TRP A 122 -8.81 -9.70 8.06
CA TRP A 122 -8.14 -8.72 8.89
C TRP A 122 -6.72 -9.18 9.18
N SER A 123 -5.83 -8.20 9.20
CA SER A 123 -4.43 -8.35 9.55
C SER A 123 -4.09 -7.31 10.61
N GLN A 124 -3.00 -7.50 11.33
CA GLN A 124 -2.52 -6.49 12.25
C GLN A 124 -1.01 -6.48 12.34
N ASP A 125 -0.47 -5.33 12.69
CA ASP A 125 0.91 -5.17 13.08
C ASP A 125 0.96 -4.57 14.50
N ARG A 126 2.12 -4.01 14.87
CA ARG A 126 2.35 -3.42 16.18
C ARG A 126 1.50 -2.17 16.44
N TYR A 127 1.11 -1.44 15.40
CA TYR A 127 0.55 -0.09 15.50
C TYR A 127 -0.88 0.00 14.99
N ALA A 128 -1.29 -0.85 14.07
CA ALA A 128 -2.58 -0.77 13.41
C ALA A 128 -3.21 -2.15 13.17
N ILE A 129 -4.51 -2.10 12.89
CA ILE A 129 -5.27 -3.21 12.32
C ILE A 129 -5.71 -2.80 10.95
N THR A 130 -5.52 -3.68 9.98
CA THR A 130 -6.06 -3.50 8.64
C THR A 130 -7.24 -4.43 8.47
N PHE A 131 -8.41 -3.86 8.26
CA PHE A 131 -9.66 -4.56 8.06
C PHE A 131 -10.06 -4.49 6.59
N ARG A 132 -10.45 -5.61 5.99
CA ARG A 132 -10.79 -5.72 4.57
C ARG A 132 -12.11 -6.43 4.37
N LEU A 133 -13.10 -5.74 3.80
CA LEU A 133 -14.40 -6.33 3.44
C LEU A 133 -14.49 -6.49 1.92
N GLY A 134 -14.66 -7.73 1.45
CA GLY A 134 -14.89 -8.01 0.04
C GLY A 134 -16.33 -7.69 -0.37
N PHE A 135 -16.51 -7.07 -1.53
CA PHE A 135 -17.83 -6.76 -2.08
C PHE A 135 -17.86 -6.89 -3.61
N PRO A 136 -19.00 -7.30 -4.19
CA PRO A 136 -19.21 -7.30 -5.63
C PRO A 136 -19.53 -5.88 -6.15
N PRO A 137 -18.67 -5.26 -6.99
CA PRO A 137 -18.81 -3.90 -7.49
C PRO A 137 -19.98 -3.72 -8.47
N LEU A 138 -20.52 -4.82 -9.01
CA LEU A 138 -21.73 -4.81 -9.84
C LEU A 138 -22.99 -4.52 -9.01
N LEU A 139 -23.01 -4.97 -7.74
CA LEU A 139 -24.13 -4.74 -6.83
C LEU A 139 -23.89 -3.49 -5.98
N PHE A 140 -22.64 -3.26 -5.57
CA PHE A 140 -22.26 -2.14 -4.74
C PHE A 140 -21.16 -1.33 -5.43
N PRO A 141 -21.50 -0.29 -6.24
CA PRO A 141 -20.51 0.52 -6.92
C PRO A 141 -19.47 1.10 -5.95
N SER A 142 -18.19 1.08 -6.30
CA SER A 142 -17.13 1.59 -5.41
C SER A 142 -17.38 3.02 -4.92
N LYS A 143 -18.03 3.86 -5.75
CA LYS A 143 -18.37 5.25 -5.41
C LYS A 143 -19.50 5.37 -4.39
N SER A 144 -20.29 4.33 -4.16
CA SER A 144 -21.38 4.34 -3.16
C SER A 144 -20.92 3.87 -1.79
N ILE A 145 -19.75 3.24 -1.68
CA ILE A 145 -19.21 2.76 -0.41
C ILE A 145 -18.89 3.94 0.52
N ARG A 146 -19.34 3.85 1.76
CA ARG A 146 -18.98 4.75 2.85
C ARG A 146 -18.55 3.92 4.06
N VAL A 147 -17.57 4.44 4.78
CA VAL A 147 -17.09 3.87 6.04
C VAL A 147 -17.32 4.90 7.13
N ARG A 148 -17.89 4.46 8.25
CA ARG A 148 -18.08 5.29 9.44
C ARG A 148 -17.37 4.60 10.60
N VAL A 149 -16.42 5.29 11.23
CA VAL A 149 -15.78 4.82 12.46
C VAL A 149 -16.15 5.79 13.57
N THR A 150 -16.94 5.32 14.53
CA THR A 150 -17.38 6.10 15.68
C THR A 150 -16.57 5.72 16.91
N GLY A 151 -16.35 6.68 17.81
CA GLY A 151 -15.57 6.48 19.04
C GLY A 151 -14.05 6.46 18.87
N ALA A 152 -13.54 6.79 17.68
CA ALA A 152 -12.12 7.05 17.51
C ALA A 152 -11.68 8.24 18.39
N LEU A 153 -10.57 8.07 19.10
CA LEU A 153 -9.95 9.10 19.92
C LEU A 153 -9.25 10.14 19.04
N ASN A 154 -9.12 11.37 19.52
CA ASN A 154 -8.28 12.36 18.85
C ASN A 154 -6.80 11.92 18.86
N TYR A 155 -6.01 12.33 17.88
CA TYR A 155 -4.58 12.00 17.80
C TYR A 155 -3.78 12.32 19.07
N LYS A 156 -4.13 13.42 19.76
CA LYS A 156 -3.51 13.83 21.03
C LYS A 156 -3.71 12.81 22.15
N ASP A 157 -4.75 11.99 22.04
CA ASP A 157 -5.15 10.98 23.03
C ASP A 157 -4.70 9.56 22.62
N ARG A 158 -3.85 9.41 21.59
CA ARG A 158 -3.36 8.10 21.10
C ARG A 158 -2.64 7.25 22.14
N PHE A 159 -2.11 7.89 23.19
CA PHE A 159 -1.43 7.26 24.32
C PHE A 159 -2.29 7.27 25.60
N SER A 160 -3.62 7.37 25.46
CA SER A 160 -4.57 7.31 26.56
C SER A 160 -5.53 6.15 26.32
N ALA A 161 -5.39 5.07 27.12
CA ALA A 161 -6.23 3.89 27.01
C ALA A 161 -7.74 4.16 27.20
N VAL A 162 -8.08 5.31 27.79
CA VAL A 162 -9.46 5.72 28.11
C VAL A 162 -9.90 7.00 27.40
N GLY A 163 -8.99 7.65 26.67
CA GLY A 163 -9.20 9.00 26.12
C GLY A 163 -9.32 10.08 27.20
N SER A 164 -8.83 11.29 26.93
CA SER A 164 -8.98 12.43 27.85
C SER A 164 -10.42 12.95 27.94
N GLY A 165 -11.28 12.50 27.03
CA GLY A 165 -12.67 12.94 26.88
C GLY A 165 -13.66 11.79 27.00
N ALA A 166 -13.39 10.81 27.89
CA ALA A 166 -14.27 9.67 28.17
C ALA A 166 -15.74 10.09 28.06
N MET A 167 -16.45 9.44 27.13
CA MET A 167 -17.76 9.80 26.63
C MET A 167 -18.79 9.94 27.77
N SER A 168 -18.87 11.12 28.38
CA SER A 168 -19.85 11.45 29.42
C SER A 168 -21.28 11.61 28.87
N GLY A 169 -21.51 11.32 27.59
CA GLY A 169 -22.80 11.51 26.91
C GLY A 169 -23.63 10.24 26.69
N TYR A 170 -23.00 9.06 26.62
CA TYR A 170 -23.75 7.81 26.50
C TYR A 170 -24.15 7.37 27.90
N LYS A 171 -25.34 7.79 28.33
CA LYS A 171 -25.99 7.24 29.53
C LYS A 171 -25.97 5.72 29.39
N ALA A 172 -25.23 5.06 30.28
CA ALA A 172 -25.28 3.62 30.45
C ALA A 172 -26.75 3.23 30.70
N GLY A 173 -27.45 2.85 29.63
CA GLY A 173 -28.77 2.24 29.73
C GLY A 173 -28.60 0.90 30.42
N ASP A 174 -29.47 0.64 31.40
CA ASP A 174 -29.43 -0.44 32.37
C ASP A 174 -28.78 -1.75 31.87
N GLY A 175 -27.60 -2.05 32.42
CA GLY A 175 -27.20 -3.42 32.76
C GLY A 175 -26.62 -4.31 31.67
N GLN A 176 -26.40 -3.84 30.45
CA GLN A 176 -25.74 -4.65 29.42
C GLN A 176 -24.26 -4.26 29.29
N ASP A 177 -23.40 -5.21 29.67
CA ASP A 177 -21.94 -5.13 29.84
C ASP A 177 -21.18 -4.98 28.50
N ASP A 178 -21.57 -3.97 27.70
CA ASP A 178 -20.98 -3.69 26.40
C ASP A 178 -19.86 -2.67 26.56
N SER A 179 -18.70 -3.14 27.04
CA SER A 179 -17.43 -2.39 27.06
C SER A 179 -16.86 -2.18 25.64
N ALA A 180 -17.64 -1.56 24.75
CA ALA A 180 -17.23 -1.20 23.41
C ALA A 180 -16.59 0.20 23.40
N PHE A 181 -15.45 0.32 22.72
CA PHE A 181 -14.72 1.60 22.65
C PHE A 181 -15.12 2.45 21.45
N GLY A 182 -15.95 1.91 20.56
CA GLY A 182 -16.36 2.52 19.32
C GLY A 182 -17.07 1.49 18.44
N ALA A 183 -17.44 1.90 17.23
CA ALA A 183 -18.05 1.01 16.24
C ALA A 183 -17.57 1.35 14.83
N ILE A 184 -17.55 0.33 13.97
CA ILE A 184 -17.34 0.47 12.54
C ILE A 184 -18.64 0.13 11.81
N GLU A 185 -18.96 0.92 10.80
CA GLU A 185 -20.04 0.63 9.86
C GLU A 185 -19.52 0.82 8.43
N ILE A 186 -19.82 -0.15 7.58
CA ILE A 186 -19.57 -0.06 6.14
C ILE A 186 -20.93 -0.13 5.46
N VAL A 187 -21.29 0.92 4.74
CA VAL A 187 -22.58 1.06 4.07
C VAL A 187 -22.39 1.31 2.58
N SER A 188 -23.36 0.88 1.78
CA SER A 188 -23.49 1.26 0.38
C SER A 188 -24.66 2.21 0.21
N LEU A 189 -24.44 3.36 -0.43
CA LEU A 189 -25.48 4.36 -0.71
C LEU A 189 -26.07 4.15 -2.11
N ALA A 190 -27.36 3.82 -2.18
CA ALA A 190 -28.07 3.79 -3.45
C ALA A 190 -28.36 5.20 -4.00
N THR A 191 -28.82 5.28 -5.24
CA THR A 191 -29.12 6.56 -5.93
C THR A 191 -30.26 7.34 -5.30
N ASP A 192 -31.19 6.63 -4.65
CA ASP A 192 -32.31 7.18 -3.89
C ASP A 192 -31.94 7.56 -2.44
N LYS A 193 -30.65 7.42 -2.08
CA LYS A 193 -30.10 7.60 -0.74
C LYS A 193 -30.54 6.53 0.26
N SER A 194 -31.04 5.37 -0.18
CA SER A 194 -31.14 4.21 0.70
C SER A 194 -29.73 3.77 1.13
N GLU A 195 -29.58 3.34 2.38
CA GLU A 195 -28.33 2.80 2.89
C GLU A 195 -28.47 1.29 3.05
N THR A 196 -27.65 0.51 2.32
CA THR A 196 -27.51 -0.92 2.57
C THR A 196 -26.34 -1.14 3.53
N LEU A 197 -26.60 -1.71 4.70
CA LEU A 197 -25.58 -2.02 5.69
C LEU A 197 -24.82 -3.28 5.27
N LEU A 198 -23.54 -3.13 4.91
CA LEU A 198 -22.70 -4.25 4.49
C LEU A 198 -22.02 -4.92 5.70
N LEU A 199 -21.65 -4.12 6.70
CA LEU A 199 -21.05 -4.58 7.94
C LEU A 199 -21.28 -3.56 9.04
N SER A 200 -21.61 -4.03 10.24
CA SER A 200 -21.54 -3.24 11.48
C SER A 200 -20.91 -4.07 12.58
N GLY A 201 -20.08 -3.45 13.41
CA GLY A 201 -19.52 -4.11 14.57
C GLY A 201 -18.90 -3.16 15.58
N LYS A 202 -18.87 -3.59 16.83
CA LYS A 202 -18.26 -2.84 17.95
C LYS A 202 -16.77 -3.16 18.05
N LEU A 203 -15.95 -2.14 18.32
CA LEU A 203 -14.51 -2.29 18.49
C LEU A 203 -14.18 -2.78 19.91
N PRO A 204 -13.36 -3.85 20.06
CA PRO A 204 -12.98 -4.38 21.37
C PRO A 204 -11.96 -3.51 22.11
N ARG A 205 -11.34 -2.55 21.42
CA ARG A 205 -10.28 -1.69 21.93
C ARG A 205 -10.35 -0.31 21.25
N PRO A 206 -9.84 0.75 21.88
CA PRO A 206 -9.87 2.09 21.31
C PRO A 206 -8.92 2.21 20.11
N VAL A 207 -9.33 3.02 19.15
CA VAL A 207 -8.54 3.46 18.00
C VAL A 207 -8.44 4.98 18.03
N TYR A 208 -7.52 5.58 17.28
CA TYR A 208 -7.37 7.04 17.23
C TYR A 208 -7.41 7.58 15.79
N LEU A 209 -7.66 8.87 15.60
CA LEU A 209 -7.62 9.56 14.30
C LEU A 209 -6.20 10.02 13.99
N ASN A 210 -5.76 9.99 12.73
CA ASN A 210 -4.45 10.53 12.38
C ASN A 210 -4.37 12.04 12.65
N GLN A 211 -3.16 12.58 12.69
CA GLN A 211 -2.95 13.99 12.99
C GLN A 211 -3.58 14.89 11.93
N GLY A 212 -4.55 15.72 12.34
CA GLY A 212 -5.25 16.64 11.45
C GLY A 212 -6.38 16.01 10.63
N GLU A 213 -6.70 14.74 10.89
CA GLU A 213 -7.85 14.06 10.28
C GLU A 213 -9.03 14.06 11.26
N ASP A 214 -10.22 14.33 10.74
CA ASP A 214 -11.47 14.26 11.50
C ASP A 214 -12.15 12.88 11.39
N GLU A 215 -11.70 12.04 10.46
CA GLU A 215 -12.29 10.74 10.15
C GLU A 215 -11.20 9.71 9.78
N ILE A 216 -11.49 8.42 9.95
CA ILE A 216 -10.59 7.35 9.50
C ILE A 216 -10.71 7.18 7.98
N GLY A 217 -9.58 7.34 7.27
CA GLY A 217 -9.50 7.06 5.85
C GLY A 217 -9.72 5.58 5.50
N PHE A 218 -10.22 5.33 4.29
CA PHE A 218 -10.36 4.00 3.73
C PHE A 218 -9.98 4.02 2.24
N ASP A 219 -9.54 2.87 1.75
CA ASP A 219 -9.18 2.65 0.36
C ASP A 219 -10.04 1.53 -0.25
N ILE A 220 -10.17 1.53 -1.58
CA ILE A 220 -10.79 0.43 -2.32
C ILE A 220 -9.73 -0.23 -3.18
N GLU A 221 -9.40 -1.48 -2.82
CA GLU A 221 -8.41 -2.30 -3.51
C GLU A 221 -9.10 -3.29 -4.47
N ASP A 222 -8.46 -3.56 -5.61
CA ASP A 222 -8.90 -4.61 -6.52
C ASP A 222 -8.44 -5.99 -6.01
N ASN A 223 -9.30 -7.01 -6.13
CA ASN A 223 -8.89 -8.37 -5.84
C ASN A 223 -7.96 -8.90 -6.93
N ILE A 224 -6.67 -8.99 -6.64
CA ILE A 224 -5.65 -9.52 -7.56
C ILE A 224 -5.95 -10.98 -7.96
N ALA A 225 -6.73 -11.72 -7.16
CA ALA A 225 -7.14 -13.09 -7.48
C ALA A 225 -8.22 -13.19 -8.56
N ALA A 226 -8.95 -12.10 -8.84
CA ALA A 226 -10.14 -12.13 -9.69
C ALA A 226 -9.85 -12.42 -11.17
N ASP A 227 -8.60 -12.34 -11.62
CA ASP A 227 -8.23 -12.69 -13.00
C ASP A 227 -8.46 -14.17 -13.34
N ILE A 228 -8.63 -15.04 -12.34
CA ILE A 228 -8.73 -16.50 -12.53
C ILE A 228 -10.17 -17.01 -12.39
N GLU A 229 -11.00 -16.35 -11.59
CA GLU A 229 -12.37 -16.76 -11.29
C GLU A 229 -13.30 -15.56 -11.44
N SER A 230 -14.39 -15.72 -12.19
CA SER A 230 -15.31 -14.70 -12.75
C SER A 230 -16.00 -13.75 -11.76
N ASN A 231 -15.59 -13.75 -10.49
CA ASN A 231 -16.14 -12.89 -9.45
C ASN A 231 -15.19 -11.70 -9.23
N ASN A 232 -15.35 -10.67 -10.06
CA ASN A 232 -14.69 -9.37 -9.94
C ASN A 232 -15.00 -8.74 -8.58
N THR A 233 -14.33 -9.17 -7.53
CA THR A 233 -14.55 -8.70 -6.15
C THR A 233 -13.60 -7.55 -5.88
N LYS A 234 -14.05 -6.52 -5.17
CA LYS A 234 -13.17 -5.46 -4.64
C LYS A 234 -13.16 -5.51 -3.13
N PHE A 235 -12.16 -4.92 -2.50
CA PHE A 235 -12.03 -4.85 -1.06
C PHE A 235 -12.12 -3.41 -0.58
N VAL A 236 -12.95 -3.15 0.44
CA VAL A 236 -12.86 -1.93 1.24
C VAL A 236 -11.80 -2.18 2.31
N THR A 237 -10.69 -1.47 2.23
CA THR A 237 -9.57 -1.56 3.18
C THR A 237 -9.63 -0.39 4.15
N ILE A 238 -9.64 -0.69 5.44
CA ILE A 238 -9.69 0.31 6.52
C ILE A 238 -8.50 0.06 7.44
N VAL A 239 -7.69 1.10 7.66
CA VAL A 239 -6.54 1.03 8.58
C VAL A 239 -6.93 1.72 9.89
N LEU A 240 -7.03 0.94 10.95
CA LEU A 240 -7.42 1.37 12.28
C LEU A 240 -6.18 1.46 13.18
N PRO A 241 -5.64 2.66 13.45
CA PRO A 241 -4.47 2.80 14.29
C PRO A 241 -4.87 2.59 15.77
N LYS A 242 -4.08 1.78 16.47
CA LYS A 242 -4.37 1.31 17.83
C LYS A 242 -4.04 2.39 18.85
N ALA A 243 -5.00 2.77 19.69
CA ALA A 243 -4.67 3.55 20.87
C ALA A 243 -4.02 2.65 21.91
N VAL A 244 -2.95 3.13 22.54
CA VAL A 244 -2.18 2.38 23.54
C VAL A 244 -2.17 3.11 24.88
N PRO A 245 -2.04 2.42 26.02
CA PRO A 245 -2.01 3.07 27.34
C PRO A 245 -0.81 3.99 27.55
N MET A 246 0.30 3.72 26.87
CA MET A 246 1.55 4.46 27.01
C MET A 246 2.36 4.33 25.73
N GLU A 247 3.13 5.37 25.40
CA GLU A 247 4.08 5.34 24.31
C GLU A 247 5.08 4.16 24.48
N GLY A 248 5.36 3.46 23.38
CA GLY A 248 6.22 2.27 23.38
C GLY A 248 5.53 0.96 23.78
N MET A 249 4.30 1.00 24.30
CA MET A 249 3.52 -0.23 24.51
C MET A 249 2.94 -0.75 23.20
N ILE A 250 2.88 -2.08 23.07
CA ILE A 250 2.29 -2.78 21.92
C ILE A 250 1.11 -3.60 22.42
N ILE A 251 -0.04 -3.46 21.76
CA ILE A 251 -1.24 -4.26 22.03
C ILE A 251 -1.58 -5.09 20.80
N TRP A 252 -1.61 -6.41 20.97
CA TRP A 252 -2.12 -7.35 19.98
C TRP A 252 -3.59 -7.61 20.24
N TRP A 253 -4.43 -7.45 19.22
CA TRP A 253 -5.86 -7.68 19.34
C TRP A 253 -6.16 -9.14 19.01
N GLU A 254 -6.98 -9.77 19.82
CA GLU A 254 -7.41 -11.16 19.59
C GLU A 254 -8.49 -11.25 18.52
N ARG A 255 -9.22 -10.17 18.25
CA ARG A 255 -10.29 -10.08 17.26
C ARG A 255 -10.44 -8.64 16.78
N PRO A 256 -10.94 -8.39 15.55
CA PRO A 256 -11.09 -7.03 15.03
C PRO A 256 -12.37 -6.35 15.57
N LEU A 257 -13.42 -7.14 15.81
CA LEU A 257 -14.74 -6.69 16.24
C LEU A 257 -15.29 -7.62 17.33
N LEU A 258 -16.14 -7.11 18.21
CA LEU A 258 -16.87 -7.93 19.18
C LEU A 258 -17.79 -8.90 18.44
N GLY A 259 -17.83 -10.16 18.89
CA GLY A 259 -18.54 -11.26 18.23
C GLY A 259 -17.70 -12.03 17.20
N PHE A 260 -16.58 -11.48 16.73
CA PHE A 260 -15.70 -12.20 15.80
C PHE A 260 -14.89 -13.29 16.53
N PRO A 261 -14.45 -14.35 15.83
CA PRO A 261 -13.56 -15.37 16.38
C PRO A 261 -12.27 -14.77 16.93
N THR A 262 -11.80 -15.32 18.05
CA THR A 262 -10.51 -14.96 18.64
C THR A 262 -9.37 -15.75 18.02
N ILE A 263 -8.22 -15.09 17.83
CA ILE A 263 -6.95 -15.75 17.55
C ILE A 263 -6.10 -15.83 18.81
N ASP A 264 -5.19 -16.81 18.87
CA ASP A 264 -4.18 -16.88 19.90
C ASP A 264 -3.03 -15.92 19.59
N VAL A 265 -3.05 -14.75 20.25
CA VAL A 265 -2.04 -13.70 20.08
C VAL A 265 -0.65 -14.10 20.61
N SER A 266 -0.52 -15.22 21.33
CA SER A 266 0.78 -15.71 21.79
C SER A 266 1.61 -16.34 20.66
N LEU A 267 0.94 -16.78 19.59
CA LEU A 267 1.57 -17.40 18.41
C LEU A 267 2.09 -16.38 17.39
N ILE A 268 1.86 -15.09 17.60
CA ILE A 268 2.31 -14.02 16.71
C ILE A 268 3.83 -13.89 16.80
N ASN A 269 4.54 -14.27 15.74
CA ASN A 269 6.01 -14.24 15.67
C ASN A 269 6.58 -12.83 15.91
N ASP A 270 5.88 -11.79 15.46
CA ASP A 270 6.30 -10.39 15.59
C ASP A 270 6.36 -9.89 17.04
N ARG A 271 5.69 -10.61 17.95
CA ARG A 271 5.74 -10.37 19.40
C ARG A 271 7.13 -10.64 19.96
N ASN A 272 7.76 -11.75 19.53
CA ASN A 272 9.09 -12.14 20.00
C ASN A 272 10.18 -11.20 19.48
N ASN A 273 9.96 -10.59 18.31
CA ASN A 273 10.88 -9.60 17.75
C ASN A 273 10.83 -8.23 18.45
N SER A 274 9.90 -8.01 19.41
CA SER A 274 9.95 -6.82 20.30
C SER A 274 10.90 -7.02 21.47
N MET A 275 11.24 -8.29 21.75
CA MET A 275 12.44 -8.67 22.48
C MET A 275 13.66 -8.67 21.53
N GLU A 276 13.69 -7.73 20.56
CA GLU A 276 14.97 -7.14 20.17
C GLU A 276 15.55 -6.62 21.48
N ARG A 277 16.39 -7.47 22.05
CA ARG A 277 16.86 -7.45 23.43
C ARG A 277 17.02 -5.99 23.82
N VAL A 278 16.36 -5.56 24.89
CA VAL A 278 17.03 -4.63 25.79
C VAL A 278 18.26 -5.42 26.23
N MET A 279 19.30 -5.37 25.38
CA MET A 279 20.59 -5.96 25.66
C MET A 279 20.92 -5.32 26.98
N SER A 280 21.22 -6.13 27.99
CA SER A 280 21.80 -5.56 29.20
C SER A 280 22.95 -4.66 28.75
N VAL A 281 23.23 -3.59 29.51
CA VAL A 281 24.33 -2.68 29.17
C VAL A 281 25.61 -3.47 28.84
N GLU A 282 25.82 -4.60 29.53
CA GLU A 282 26.89 -5.57 29.28
C GLU A 282 26.80 -6.30 27.94
N GLU A 283 25.63 -6.82 27.56
CA GLU A 283 25.44 -7.41 26.23
C GLU A 283 25.63 -6.36 25.13
N TYR A 284 25.10 -5.14 25.30
CA TYR A 284 25.24 -4.05 24.33
C TYR A 284 26.71 -3.73 24.10
N ASN A 285 27.48 -3.58 25.18
CA ASN A 285 28.92 -3.35 25.14
C ASN A 285 29.65 -4.53 24.48
N ALA A 286 29.31 -5.78 24.82
CA ALA A 286 29.88 -6.96 24.18
C ALA A 286 29.54 -7.06 22.68
N SER A 287 28.40 -6.51 22.25
CA SER A 287 28.00 -6.48 20.84
C SER A 287 28.75 -5.40 20.04
N MET A 288 29.08 -4.27 20.67
CA MET A 288 29.91 -3.21 20.07
C MET A 288 31.31 -3.76 19.76
N ASP A 289 31.92 -4.51 20.69
CA ASP A 289 33.24 -5.13 20.48
C ASP A 289 33.22 -6.21 19.36
N ARG A 290 32.13 -6.99 19.26
CA ARG A 290 31.96 -7.96 18.15
C ARG A 290 31.72 -7.27 16.80
N LYS A 291 30.96 -6.17 16.76
CA LYS A 291 30.73 -5.43 15.52
C LYS A 291 32.00 -4.73 15.02
N GLN A 292 32.85 -4.24 15.92
CA GLN A 292 34.15 -3.67 15.53
C GLN A 292 35.12 -4.73 14.99
N SER A 293 35.13 -5.94 15.53
CA SER A 293 35.98 -7.03 15.02
C SER A 293 35.48 -7.67 13.72
N ALA A 294 34.16 -7.77 13.52
CA ALA A 294 33.57 -8.34 12.30
C ALA A 294 33.62 -7.37 11.10
N LYS A 295 33.43 -6.06 11.33
CA LYS A 295 33.47 -5.05 10.25
C LYS A 295 34.84 -4.97 9.59
N THR A 296 35.90 -5.13 10.37
CA THR A 296 37.29 -5.09 9.88
C THR A 296 37.66 -6.31 9.01
N LYS A 297 37.02 -7.47 9.22
CA LYS A 297 37.28 -8.70 8.44
C LYS A 297 36.43 -8.84 7.18
N GLY A 298 35.22 -8.27 7.17
CA GLY A 298 34.30 -8.35 6.03
C GLY A 298 34.51 -7.26 4.96
N GLU A 299 34.89 -6.05 5.36
CA GLU A 299 35.13 -4.95 4.41
C GLU A 299 36.41 -5.13 3.58
N SER A 300 37.45 -5.78 4.11
CA SER A 300 38.69 -6.01 3.36
C SER A 300 38.45 -6.95 2.17
N SER A 301 37.74 -8.06 2.39
CA SER A 301 37.45 -9.05 1.34
C SER A 301 36.58 -8.47 0.22
N LYS A 302 35.56 -7.66 0.55
CA LYS A 302 34.71 -7.02 -0.48
C LYS A 302 35.45 -5.93 -1.25
N LYS A 303 36.30 -5.13 -0.58
CA LYS A 303 37.15 -4.12 -1.26
C LYS A 303 38.16 -4.77 -2.20
N GLU A 304 38.75 -5.89 -1.80
CA GLU A 304 39.71 -6.62 -2.63
C GLU A 304 39.04 -7.25 -3.87
N ALA A 305 37.87 -7.87 -3.70
CA ALA A 305 37.08 -8.41 -4.81
C ALA A 305 36.66 -7.32 -5.81
N PHE A 306 36.23 -6.17 -5.32
CA PHE A 306 35.85 -5.04 -6.18
C PHE A 306 37.07 -4.44 -6.90
N ALA A 307 38.19 -4.25 -6.20
CA ALA A 307 39.42 -3.75 -6.79
C ALA A 307 39.98 -4.69 -7.88
N LYS A 308 39.82 -6.01 -7.71
CA LYS A 308 40.18 -7.00 -8.72
C LYS A 308 39.26 -6.91 -9.95
N ALA A 309 37.94 -6.90 -9.76
CA ALA A 309 36.98 -6.78 -10.86
C ALA A 309 37.16 -5.48 -11.66
N TRP A 310 37.49 -4.38 -10.98
CA TRP A 310 37.76 -3.09 -11.62
C TRP A 310 39.03 -3.11 -12.49
N ARG A 311 40.10 -3.77 -12.02
CA ARG A 311 41.33 -3.95 -12.80
C ARG A 311 41.10 -4.80 -14.04
N ASP A 312 40.44 -5.94 -13.90
CA ASP A 312 40.13 -6.84 -15.01
C ASP A 312 39.26 -6.15 -16.07
N ALA A 313 38.29 -5.33 -15.65
CA ALA A 313 37.45 -4.56 -16.57
C ALA A 313 38.26 -3.50 -17.36
N HIS A 314 39.17 -2.80 -16.68
CA HIS A 314 40.05 -1.81 -17.32
C HIS A 314 41.04 -2.44 -18.30
N GLU A 315 41.57 -3.61 -17.97
CA GLU A 315 42.47 -4.34 -18.85
C GLU A 315 41.76 -4.77 -20.13
N LYS A 316 40.57 -5.39 -20.02
CA LYS A 316 39.74 -5.75 -21.18
C LYS A 316 39.34 -4.55 -22.02
N PHE A 317 39.08 -3.40 -21.39
CA PHE A 317 38.79 -2.17 -22.12
C PHE A 317 40.00 -1.69 -22.93
N ARG A 318 41.20 -1.69 -22.32
CA ARG A 318 42.44 -1.30 -23.02
C ARG A 318 42.77 -2.23 -24.18
N GLU A 319 42.57 -3.54 -24.03
CA GLU A 319 42.73 -4.49 -25.13
C GLU A 319 41.73 -4.21 -26.26
N LYS A 320 40.46 -4.01 -25.92
CA LYS A 320 39.40 -3.71 -26.90
C LYS A 320 39.63 -2.40 -27.65
N VAL A 321 40.23 -1.39 -27.01
CA VAL A 321 40.62 -0.13 -27.64
C VAL A 321 41.81 -0.33 -28.60
N LYS A 322 42.78 -1.17 -28.26
CA LYS A 322 43.93 -1.48 -29.14
C LYS A 322 43.52 -2.27 -30.37
N THR A 323 42.53 -3.15 -30.25
CA THR A 323 42.02 -3.97 -31.36
C THR A 323 40.90 -3.28 -32.15
N ARG A 324 40.55 -2.03 -31.81
CA ARG A 324 39.45 -1.35 -32.48
C ARG A 324 39.94 -0.86 -33.84
N GLU A 325 39.56 -1.60 -34.88
CA GLU A 325 39.72 -1.13 -36.25
C GLU A 325 38.90 0.15 -36.43
N PRO A 326 39.47 1.20 -37.06
CA PRO A 326 38.72 2.41 -37.36
C PRO A 326 37.53 2.04 -38.24
N GLN A 327 36.32 2.29 -37.76
CA GLN A 327 35.12 2.20 -38.59
C GLN A 327 35.04 3.49 -39.39
N ASP A 328 35.15 3.36 -40.71
CA ASP A 328 34.84 4.45 -41.62
C ASP A 328 33.36 4.76 -41.49
N ILE A 329 33.07 5.92 -40.91
CA ILE A 329 31.72 6.49 -40.91
C ILE A 329 31.55 7.13 -42.27
N ASN A 330 30.75 6.51 -43.13
CA ASN A 330 30.36 7.10 -44.40
C ASN A 330 29.29 8.16 -44.10
N VAL A 331 29.60 9.44 -44.35
CA VAL A 331 28.74 10.60 -43.99
C VAL A 331 27.82 11.00 -45.15
N ASP A 332 27.76 10.22 -46.21
CA ASP A 332 26.87 10.49 -47.35
C ASP A 332 25.57 9.68 -47.22
N ASP A 333 24.63 10.19 -46.42
CA ASP A 333 23.18 9.92 -46.55
C ASP A 333 22.35 11.07 -45.94
#